data_AF-A0A5J5CQN6-F1
#
_entry.id   AF-A0A5J5CQN6-F1
#
_cell.length_a   1.000
_cell.length_b   1.000
_cell.length_c   1.000
_cell.angle_alpha   90.00
_cell.angle_beta   90.00
_cell.angle_gamma   90.00
#
_symmetry.space_group_name_H-M   'P 1'
#
loop_
_entity.id
_entity.type
_entity.pdbx_description
1 polymer ?
#
loop_
_entity_poly.entity_id
_entity_poly.type
_entity_poly.pdbx_seq_one_letter_code
_entity_poly.pdbx_strand_id
1 'polypeptide(L)'
;MLGICVCLFVVFTHVLTQEAEEPVFYTCTEGYEYDSVREQCRDIDECALLDDACKGGMQCINHFGGYLCLPKSAIIYISKEGEQVPLPNPVPAVPAVPAVPAVPAVPPSQPQVILSSGNLGAALSSRTIRCALGYTADEQNLCR
;
A
#
# COMPACT_ATOMS: atom_id res chain seq x y z
N MET A 1 20.59 -60.20 -25.54
CA MET A 1 21.33 -59.16 -26.28
C MET A 1 20.39 -58.09 -26.84
N LEU A 2 19.35 -58.45 -27.61
CA LEU A 2 18.42 -57.47 -28.18
C LEU A 2 17.62 -56.67 -27.14
N GLY A 3 17.09 -57.34 -26.10
CA GLY A 3 16.31 -56.68 -25.04
C GLY A 3 17.11 -55.64 -24.23
N ILE A 4 18.40 -55.91 -23.98
CA ILE A 4 19.30 -54.97 -23.28
C ILE A 4 19.53 -53.72 -24.15
N CYS A 5 19.73 -53.91 -25.45
CA CYS A 5 19.95 -52.81 -26.40
C CYS A 5 18.71 -51.90 -26.50
N VAL A 6 17.50 -52.48 -26.55
CA VAL A 6 16.24 -51.73 -26.57
C VAL A 6 16.05 -50.93 -25.27
N CYS A 7 16.33 -51.54 -24.11
CA CYS A 7 16.24 -50.83 -22.83
C CYS A 7 17.22 -49.65 -22.75
N LEU A 8 18.47 -49.82 -23.21
CA LEU A 8 19.46 -48.73 -23.22
C LEU A 8 19.06 -47.59 -24.16
N PHE A 9 18.52 -47.90 -25.33
CA PHE A 9 18.00 -46.89 -26.25
C PHE A 9 16.83 -46.11 -25.64
N VAL A 10 15.88 -46.79 -25.00
CA VAL A 10 14.72 -46.15 -24.35
C VAL A 10 15.14 -45.24 -23.20
N VAL A 11 16.06 -45.71 -22.34
CA VAL A 11 16.63 -44.91 -21.24
C VAL A 11 17.39 -43.71 -21.80
N PHE A 12 18.21 -43.91 -22.83
CA PHE A 12 18.98 -42.83 -23.45
C PHE A 12 18.06 -41.78 -24.10
N THR A 13 16.99 -42.19 -24.79
CA THR A 13 15.99 -41.25 -25.30
C THR A 13 15.25 -40.53 -24.18
N HIS A 14 14.93 -41.21 -23.07
CA HIS A 14 14.27 -40.59 -21.91
C HIS A 14 15.16 -39.54 -21.22
N VAL A 15 16.45 -39.86 -21.05
CA VAL A 15 17.45 -38.95 -20.45
C VAL A 15 17.71 -37.75 -21.35
N LEU A 16 17.80 -37.95 -22.67
CA LEU A 16 17.97 -36.85 -23.62
C LEU A 16 16.74 -35.94 -23.73
N THR A 17 15.55 -36.44 -23.37
CA THR A 17 14.30 -35.65 -23.34
C THR A 17 14.04 -34.96 -22.00
N GLN A 18 14.93 -35.05 -21.01
CA GLN A 18 14.66 -34.55 -19.66
C GLN A 18 14.96 -33.05 -19.45
N GLU A 19 15.45 -32.32 -20.45
CA GLU A 19 15.76 -30.90 -20.30
C GLU A 19 14.59 -30.02 -20.78
N ALA A 20 13.48 -30.09 -20.05
CA ALA A 20 12.59 -28.94 -19.93
C ALA A 20 12.73 -28.47 -18.48
N GLU A 21 13.74 -27.64 -18.24
CA GLU A 21 13.86 -26.87 -17.01
C GLU A 21 12.51 -26.19 -16.78
N GLU A 22 11.72 -26.69 -15.82
CA GLU A 22 10.49 -26.02 -15.44
C GLU A 22 10.88 -24.57 -15.11
N PRO A 23 10.24 -23.56 -15.73
CA PRO A 23 10.57 -22.18 -15.40
C PRO A 23 10.19 -21.98 -13.93
N VAL A 24 11.20 -21.87 -13.06
CA VAL A 24 11.00 -21.51 -11.67
C VAL A 24 10.42 -20.10 -11.66
N PHE A 25 9.10 -20.00 -11.48
CA PHE A 25 8.42 -18.72 -11.44
C PHE A 25 8.48 -18.19 -10.01
N TYR A 26 9.33 -17.19 -9.79
CA TYR A 26 9.45 -16.53 -8.50
C TYR A 26 8.37 -15.47 -8.35
N THR A 27 7.49 -15.65 -7.37
CA THR A 27 6.46 -14.67 -7.03
C THR A 27 6.96 -13.85 -5.84
N CYS A 28 7.20 -12.55 -6.07
CA CYS A 28 7.49 -11.60 -5.00
C CYS A 28 6.20 -11.06 -4.37
N THR A 29 6.30 -10.66 -3.12
CA THR A 29 5.22 -9.92 -2.44
C THR A 29 5.04 -8.54 -3.09
N GLU A 30 3.87 -7.93 -2.87
CA GLU A 30 3.61 -6.55 -3.31
C GLU A 30 4.68 -5.59 -2.76
N GLY A 31 5.11 -4.62 -3.57
CA GLY A 31 6.21 -3.71 -3.27
C GLY A 31 7.61 -4.27 -3.54
N TYR A 32 7.72 -5.49 -4.09
CA TYR A 32 8.99 -6.12 -4.42
C TYR A 32 9.01 -6.63 -5.87
N GLU A 33 10.18 -6.54 -6.50
CA GLU A 33 10.46 -7.09 -7.82
C GLU A 33 11.54 -8.17 -7.76
N TYR A 34 11.44 -9.19 -8.62
CA TYR A 34 12.44 -10.26 -8.66
C TYR A 34 13.69 -9.77 -9.40
N ASP A 35 14.81 -9.70 -8.67
CA ASP A 35 16.12 -9.41 -9.23
C ASP A 35 16.78 -10.73 -9.66
N SER A 36 16.80 -10.98 -10.98
CA SER A 36 17.36 -12.22 -11.55
C SER A 36 18.86 -12.35 -11.40
N VAL A 37 19.58 -11.25 -11.13
CA VAL A 37 21.04 -11.27 -10.93
C VAL A 37 21.37 -11.69 -9.50
N ARG A 38 20.55 -11.26 -8.54
CA ARG A 38 20.70 -11.59 -7.11
C ARG A 38 19.87 -12.79 -6.67
N GLU A 39 19.02 -13.31 -7.56
CA GLU A 39 18.07 -14.39 -7.29
C GLU A 39 17.16 -14.12 -6.08
N GLN A 40 16.79 -12.85 -5.84
CA GLN A 40 16.02 -12.44 -4.67
C GLN A 40 14.96 -11.40 -5.01
N CYS A 41 13.92 -11.32 -4.17
CA CYS A 41 12.98 -10.20 -4.22
C CYS A 41 13.64 -8.95 -3.62
N ARG A 42 13.77 -7.92 -4.45
CA ARG A 42 14.29 -6.62 -4.06
C ARG A 42 13.13 -5.65 -3.90
N ASP A 43 13.24 -4.81 -2.89
CA ASP A 43 12.33 -3.68 -2.66
C ASP A 43 12.29 -2.75 -3.87
N ILE A 44 11.08 -2.39 -4.30
CA ILE A 44 10.85 -1.38 -5.33
C ILE A 44 10.97 -0.01 -4.65
N ASP A 45 11.77 0.89 -5.23
CA ASP A 45 11.84 2.27 -4.76
C ASP A 45 10.79 3.11 -5.48
N GLU A 46 9.56 3.15 -4.94
CA GLU A 46 8.49 3.91 -5.59
C GLU A 46 8.76 5.42 -5.58
N CYS A 47 9.54 5.93 -4.62
CA CYS A 47 9.94 7.33 -4.59
C CYS A 47 10.89 7.70 -5.73
N ALA A 48 11.70 6.75 -6.21
CA ALA A 48 12.55 6.93 -7.39
C ALA A 48 11.80 6.67 -8.71
N LEU A 49 10.78 5.80 -8.68
CA LEU A 49 10.00 5.42 -9.86
C LEU A 49 8.90 6.44 -10.20
N LEU A 50 8.26 7.02 -9.18
CA LEU A 50 7.08 7.87 -9.31
C LEU A 50 7.36 9.28 -8.77
N ASP A 51 7.44 10.25 -9.67
CA ASP A 51 7.66 11.67 -9.31
C ASP A 51 6.55 12.24 -8.40
N ASP A 52 5.33 11.69 -8.48
CA ASP A 52 4.15 12.12 -7.73
C ASP A 52 3.63 11.06 -6.75
N ALA A 53 4.51 10.15 -6.29
CA ALA A 53 4.19 9.14 -5.27
C ALA A 53 3.42 9.74 -4.08
N CYS A 54 3.78 10.97 -3.68
CA CYS A 54 3.13 11.70 -2.61
C CYS A 54 2.36 12.92 -3.10
N LYS A 55 1.07 12.97 -2.77
CA LYS A 55 0.18 14.11 -3.05
C LYS A 55 0.35 15.24 -2.01
N GLY A 56 -0.14 16.43 -2.31
CA GLY A 56 -0.21 17.53 -1.35
C GLY A 56 1.15 18.14 -0.95
N GLY A 57 2.19 17.97 -1.78
CA GLY A 57 3.52 18.53 -1.51
C GLY A 57 4.27 17.85 -0.36
N MET A 58 3.83 16.64 0.02
CA MET A 58 4.52 15.79 1.00
C MET A 58 5.83 15.25 0.43
N GLN A 59 6.74 14.86 1.33
CA GLN A 59 8.00 14.22 0.98
C GLN A 59 7.81 12.70 0.96
N CYS A 60 8.28 12.07 -0.11
CA CYS A 60 8.34 10.61 -0.23
C CYS A 60 9.60 10.07 0.44
N ILE A 61 9.44 9.00 1.22
CA ILE A 61 10.52 8.26 1.88
C ILE A 61 10.34 6.78 1.55
N ASN A 62 11.30 6.19 0.83
CA ASN A 62 11.26 4.77 0.51
C ASN A 62 11.42 3.91 1.76
N HIS A 63 10.69 2.80 1.85
CA HIS A 63 10.74 1.89 2.98
C HIS A 63 10.33 0.47 2.58
N PHE A 64 11.09 -0.55 2.97
CA PHE A 64 10.82 -1.96 2.64
C PHE A 64 9.32 -2.34 2.53
N GLY A 65 8.92 -2.72 1.32
CA GLY A 65 7.56 -3.06 0.92
C GLY A 65 6.69 -1.88 0.50
N GLY A 66 7.25 -0.68 0.33
CA GLY A 66 6.54 0.50 -0.16
C GLY A 66 7.19 1.84 0.20
N TYR A 67 6.37 2.85 0.49
CA TYR A 67 6.86 4.20 0.80
C TYR A 67 5.97 4.94 1.80
N LEU A 68 6.55 5.95 2.45
CA LEU A 68 5.87 6.83 3.39
C LEU A 68 5.80 8.25 2.83
N CYS A 69 4.61 8.86 2.92
CA CYS A 69 4.42 10.27 2.63
C CYS A 69 4.35 11.07 3.94
N LEU A 70 5.38 11.88 4.18
CA LEU A 70 5.48 12.68 5.40
C LEU A 70 5.49 14.18 5.07
N PRO A 71 5.02 15.04 5.98
CA PRO A 71 5.26 16.47 5.87
C PRO A 71 6.76 16.75 5.77
N LYS A 72 7.15 17.76 4.99
CA LYS A 72 8.57 18.19 4.89
C LYS A 72 9.19 18.61 6.22
N SER A 73 8.38 18.82 7.26
CA SER A 73 8.80 19.14 8.63
C SER A 73 8.95 17.91 9.54
N ALA A 74 8.76 16.69 9.03
CA ALA A 74 8.88 15.47 9.83
C ALA A 74 10.33 15.20 10.23
N ILE A 75 10.53 14.71 11.45
CA ILE A 75 11.83 14.28 11.98
C ILE A 75 11.83 12.75 12.01
N ILE A 76 12.75 12.13 11.27
CA ILE A 76 12.90 10.67 11.19
C ILE A 76 14.04 10.25 12.12
N TYR A 77 13.73 9.42 13.12
CA TYR A 77 14.73 8.84 14.01
C TYR A 77 15.16 7.49 13.47
N ILE A 78 16.37 7.45 12.89
CA ILE A 78 16.97 6.19 12.43
C ILE A 78 17.62 5.52 13.63
N SER A 79 16.93 4.55 14.23
CA SER A 79 17.52 3.66 15.21
C SER A 79 18.56 2.79 14.51
N LYS A 80 19.85 3.14 14.61
CA LYS A 80 20.89 2.20 14.22
C LYS A 80 20.85 1.04 15.21
N GLU A 81 20.86 -0.18 14.69
CA GLU A 81 20.83 -1.41 15.49
C GLU A 81 21.83 -1.30 16.66
N GLY A 82 21.31 -1.29 17.90
CA GLY A 82 22.11 -1.28 19.12
C GLY A 82 22.32 0.06 19.83
N GLU A 83 21.94 1.21 19.26
CA GLU A 83 21.99 2.49 19.98
C GLU A 83 20.62 2.82 20.58
N GLN A 84 20.50 2.77 21.90
CA GLN A 84 19.31 3.26 22.59
C GLN A 84 19.21 4.77 22.34
N VAL A 85 18.26 5.18 21.49
CA VAL A 85 17.89 6.59 21.37
C VAL A 85 17.55 7.07 22.79
N PRO A 86 18.30 8.02 23.38
CA PRO A 86 17.90 8.60 24.66
C PRO A 86 16.50 9.13 24.47
N LEU A 87 15.55 8.64 25.27
CA LEU A 87 14.18 9.12 25.24
C LEU A 87 14.24 10.65 25.29
N PRO A 88 13.68 11.38 24.31
CA PRO A 88 13.63 12.83 24.41
C PRO A 88 13.02 13.16 25.77
N ASN A 89 13.61 14.15 26.47
CA ASN A 89 13.09 14.64 27.76
C ASN A 89 11.56 14.69 27.68
N PRO A 90 10.83 14.30 28.75
CA PRO A 90 9.38 14.29 28.73
C PRO A 90 8.90 15.61 28.13
N VAL A 91 8.28 15.53 26.95
CA VAL A 91 7.59 16.68 26.36
C VAL A 91 6.66 17.17 27.47
N PRO A 92 6.70 18.46 27.85
CA PRO A 92 5.77 18.99 28.84
C PRO A 92 4.38 18.49 28.47
N ALA A 93 3.69 17.86 29.42
CA ALA A 93 2.39 17.27 29.17
C ALA A 93 1.55 18.32 28.45
N VAL A 94 1.24 18.04 27.18
CA VAL A 94 0.32 18.89 26.42
C VAL A 94 -0.92 19.00 27.30
N PRO A 95 -1.40 20.22 27.62
CA PRO A 95 -2.62 20.37 28.39
C PRO A 95 -3.66 19.46 27.76
N ALA A 96 -4.29 18.61 28.58
CA ALA A 96 -5.30 17.69 28.09
C ALA A 96 -6.28 18.50 27.25
N VAL A 97 -6.24 18.27 25.93
CA VAL A 97 -7.24 18.85 25.04
C VAL A 97 -8.56 18.33 25.60
N PRO A 98 -9.55 19.21 25.86
CA PRO A 98 -10.87 18.75 26.29
C PRO A 98 -11.28 17.62 25.38
N ALA A 99 -11.67 16.48 25.96
CA ALA A 99 -12.11 15.34 25.18
C ALA A 99 -13.12 15.84 24.16
N VAL A 100 -12.75 15.84 22.89
CA VAL A 100 -13.69 16.15 21.82
C VAL A 100 -14.84 15.18 22.05
N PRO A 101 -16.10 15.66 22.14
CA PRO A 101 -17.23 14.76 22.29
C PRO A 101 -17.08 13.67 21.24
N ALA A 102 -17.17 12.40 21.66
CA ALA A 102 -17.07 11.27 20.76
C ALA A 102 -18.08 11.51 19.63
N VAL A 103 -17.59 11.98 18.48
CA VAL A 103 -18.40 12.07 17.29
C VAL A 103 -18.74 10.61 16.99
N PRO A 104 -20.03 10.26 16.80
CA PRO A 104 -20.40 8.91 16.46
C PRO A 104 -19.53 8.45 15.28
N ALA A 105 -18.83 7.33 15.43
CA ALA A 105 -18.10 6.71 14.35
C ALA A 105 -19.11 6.30 13.28
N VAL A 106 -19.40 7.21 12.34
CA VAL A 106 -20.19 6.89 11.17
C VAL A 106 -19.26 6.06 10.28
N PRO A 107 -19.66 4.84 9.88
CA PRO A 107 -18.86 4.02 8.99
C PRO A 107 -18.56 4.79 7.68
N PRO A 108 -17.33 4.71 7.14
CA PRO A 108 -16.90 5.49 5.96
C PRO A 108 -17.76 5.24 4.70
N SER A 109 -18.55 4.17 4.70
CA SER A 109 -19.49 3.79 3.65
C SER A 109 -20.87 4.45 3.75
N GLN A 110 -21.14 5.30 4.75
CA GLN A 110 -22.46 5.94 4.89
C GLN A 110 -22.46 7.44 4.51
N PRO A 111 -23.17 7.84 3.45
CA PRO A 111 -23.33 9.24 3.09
C PRO A 111 -24.17 9.99 4.15
N GLN A 112 -23.69 11.15 4.59
CA GLN A 112 -24.46 12.07 5.45
C GLN A 112 -25.40 12.91 4.56
N VAL A 113 -26.71 12.72 4.69
CA VAL A 113 -27.71 13.51 3.94
C VAL A 113 -28.06 14.76 4.74
N ILE A 114 -27.61 15.93 4.28
CA ILE A 114 -28.02 17.21 4.86
C ILE A 114 -29.17 17.77 4.01
N LEU A 115 -30.38 17.80 4.60
CA LEU A 115 -31.51 18.55 4.04
C LEU A 115 -31.33 20.02 4.39
N SER A 116 -30.88 20.83 3.43
CA SER A 116 -30.82 22.27 3.61
C SER A 116 -32.23 22.85 3.50
N SER A 117 -32.94 22.97 4.63
CA SER A 117 -34.18 23.75 4.70
C SER A 117 -33.86 25.24 4.60
N GLY A 118 -33.65 25.72 3.38
CA GLY A 118 -33.71 27.14 3.04
C GLY A 118 -35.16 27.59 2.87
N ASN A 119 -35.55 28.65 3.55
CA ASN A 119 -36.92 29.18 3.56
C ASN A 119 -37.25 29.90 2.23
N LEU A 120 -38.40 29.55 1.65
CA LEU A 120 -39.16 30.17 0.54
C LEU A 120 -38.43 30.53 -0.77
N GLY A 121 -38.68 29.72 -1.82
CA GLY A 121 -38.72 30.19 -3.20
C GLY A 121 -38.00 29.30 -4.21
N ALA A 122 -38.78 28.47 -4.91
CA ALA A 122 -38.44 27.76 -6.15
C ALA A 122 -37.38 26.63 -6.12
N ALA A 123 -37.89 25.43 -6.43
CA ALA A 123 -37.24 24.31 -7.13
C ALA A 123 -35.94 23.67 -6.58
N LEU A 124 -36.00 22.34 -6.50
CA LEU A 124 -34.92 21.36 -6.22
C LEU A 124 -34.49 21.24 -4.74
N SER A 125 -35.07 20.23 -4.08
CA SER A 125 -34.48 19.62 -2.88
C SER A 125 -33.17 18.95 -3.27
N SER A 126 -32.09 19.73 -3.36
CA SER A 126 -30.76 19.23 -3.70
C SER A 126 -30.17 18.54 -2.46
N ARG A 127 -30.29 17.21 -2.43
CA ARG A 127 -29.62 16.36 -1.43
C ARG A 127 -28.11 16.48 -1.67
N THR A 128 -27.43 17.28 -0.86
CA THR A 128 -25.96 17.38 -0.95
C THR A 128 -25.35 16.31 -0.06
N ILE A 129 -24.61 15.38 -0.65
CA ILE A 129 -23.89 14.33 0.06
C ILE A 129 -22.51 14.83 0.42
N ARG A 130 -22.15 14.68 1.70
CA ARG A 130 -20.78 14.90 2.16
C ARG A 130 -20.16 13.56 2.53
N CYS A 131 -18.98 13.33 1.95
CA CYS A 131 -18.14 12.19 2.26
C CYS A 131 -17.04 12.58 3.26
N ALA A 132 -16.50 11.57 3.97
CA ALA A 132 -15.35 11.75 4.84
C ALA A 132 -14.13 12.24 4.05
N LEU A 133 -13.16 12.87 4.74
CA LEU A 133 -11.91 13.31 4.13
C LEU A 133 -11.22 12.14 3.40
N GLY A 134 -10.96 12.32 2.11
CA GLY A 134 -10.35 11.32 1.23
C GLY A 134 -11.32 10.51 0.36
N TYR A 135 -12.63 10.69 0.53
CA TYR A 135 -13.67 9.96 -0.21
C TYR A 135 -14.47 10.92 -1.11
N THR A 136 -14.92 10.43 -2.26
CA THR A 136 -15.79 11.18 -3.18
C THR A 136 -17.11 10.42 -3.39
N ALA A 137 -18.19 11.15 -3.66
CA ALA A 137 -19.47 10.52 -3.95
C ALA A 137 -19.47 9.98 -5.39
N ASP A 138 -19.86 8.72 -5.56
CA ASP A 138 -20.11 8.14 -6.89
C ASP A 138 -21.52 8.51 -7.42
N GLU A 139 -21.81 8.10 -8.66
CA GLU A 139 -23.11 8.30 -9.32
C GLU A 139 -24.28 7.63 -8.58
N GLN A 140 -23.98 6.66 -7.70
CA GLN A 140 -24.96 6.00 -6.83
C GLN A 140 -25.00 6.62 -5.43
N ASN A 141 -24.43 7.81 -5.24
CA ASN A 141 -24.47 8.56 -3.99
C ASN A 141 -23.75 7.84 -2.82
N LEU A 142 -22.78 6.98 -3.12
CA LEU A 142 -21.97 6.27 -2.15
C LEU A 142 -20.56 6.87 -2.05
N CYS A 143 -20.05 6.99 -0.83
CA CYS A 143 -18.69 7.48 -0.58
C CYS A 143 -17.68 6.36 -0.81
N ARG A 144 -16.78 6.56 -1.78
CA ARG A 144 -15.68 5.65 -2.13
C ARG A 144 -14.35 6.38 -2.16
#